data_AF-A0AAW9Q2P1-F1
#
_entry.id   AF-A0AAW9Q2P1-F1
#
_cell.length_a   1.000
_cell.length_b   1.000
_cell.length_c   1.000
_cell.angle_alpha   90.00
_cell.angle_beta   90.00
_cell.angle_gamma   90.00
#
_symmetry.space_group_name_H-M   'P 1'
#
loop_
_entity.id
_entity.type
_entity.pdbx_description
1 polymer ?
#
loop_
_entity_poly.entity_id
_entity_poly.type
_entity_poly.pdbx_seq_one_letter_code
_entity_poly.pdbx_strand_id
1 'polypeptide(L)'
;MNVGQSGIIEVEFLYDGGAYKGDVGLFSLDGMDAYAAGSEAFIAEAARHVASNSKQRYVLVSDITDAAKFSSGLDWEANYNSGTYQGTKILNLSPNTAYGVMQVPNSTVNIVLRRLHIFPQMSTGL
;
A
#
# COMPACT_ATOMS: atom_id res chain seq x y z
N MET A 1 0.21 8.94 -8.51
CA MET A 1 -1.06 8.97 -9.27
C MET A 1 -1.82 10.23 -8.89
N ASN A 2 -2.29 11.01 -9.87
CA ASN A 2 -3.13 12.17 -9.61
C ASN A 2 -4.59 11.75 -9.64
N VAL A 3 -5.35 12.12 -8.61
CA VAL A 3 -6.78 11.82 -8.51
C VAL A 3 -7.58 12.97 -9.11
N GLY A 4 -8.60 12.62 -9.91
CA GLY A 4 -9.46 13.62 -10.55
C GLY A 4 -10.38 14.37 -9.58
N GLN A 5 -11.19 15.27 -10.14
CA GLN A 5 -12.09 16.15 -9.39
C GLN A 5 -13.13 15.43 -8.53
N SER A 6 -13.50 14.19 -8.88
CA SER A 6 -14.45 13.40 -8.07
C SER A 6 -13.83 12.87 -6.78
N GLY A 7 -12.50 12.73 -6.71
CA GLY A 7 -11.84 11.99 -5.63
C GLY A 7 -12.05 10.47 -5.71
N ILE A 8 -12.84 9.96 -6.65
CA ILE A 8 -13.22 8.55 -6.69
C ILE A 8 -12.26 7.77 -7.58
N ILE A 9 -11.74 6.65 -7.06
CA ILE A 9 -11.04 5.65 -7.85
C ILE A 9 -11.60 4.25 -7.59
N GLU A 10 -11.43 3.39 -8.57
CA GLU A 10 -11.79 1.97 -8.51
C GLU A 10 -10.51 1.14 -8.61
N VAL A 11 -10.36 0.17 -7.72
CA VAL A 11 -9.19 -0.72 -7.67
C VAL A 11 -9.66 -2.16 -7.63
N GLU A 12 -9.11 -2.99 -8.51
CA GLU A 12 -9.44 -4.42 -8.60
C GLU A 12 -8.13 -5.22 -8.67
N PHE A 13 -8.00 -6.27 -7.85
CA PHE A 13 -6.84 -7.16 -7.90
C PHE A 13 -7.06 -8.19 -9.01
N LEU A 14 -6.38 -8.03 -10.14
CA LEU A 14 -6.70 -8.79 -11.35
C LEU A 14 -5.94 -10.11 -11.47
N TYR A 15 -4.65 -10.11 -11.19
CA TYR A 15 -3.78 -11.26 -11.41
C TYR A 15 -2.68 -11.36 -10.35
N ASP A 16 -2.38 -12.59 -9.93
CA ASP A 16 -1.33 -12.89 -8.97
C ASP A 16 -0.34 -13.94 -9.50
N GLY A 17 0.72 -13.44 -10.10
CA GLY A 17 1.90 -14.22 -10.49
C GLY A 17 3.09 -14.04 -9.55
N GLY A 18 2.92 -13.29 -8.46
CA GLY A 18 4.00 -12.94 -7.55
C GLY A 18 4.19 -13.96 -6.42
N ALA A 19 5.43 -14.42 -6.21
CA ALA A 19 5.74 -15.29 -5.08
C ALA A 19 5.70 -14.58 -3.70
N TYR A 20 5.74 -13.25 -3.67
CA TYR A 20 5.75 -12.46 -2.44
C TYR A 20 4.34 -12.24 -1.91
N LYS A 21 4.09 -12.61 -0.65
CA LYS A 21 2.78 -12.43 0.01
C LYS A 21 2.80 -11.25 0.97
N GLY A 22 2.16 -10.14 0.60
CA GLY A 22 2.14 -8.96 1.47
C GLY A 22 1.10 -7.91 1.11
N ASP A 23 1.20 -6.77 1.78
CA ASP A 23 0.26 -5.67 1.60
C ASP A 23 0.68 -4.73 0.46
N VAL A 24 -0.31 -4.26 -0.29
CA VAL A 24 -0.21 -3.09 -1.17
C VAL A 24 -1.07 -1.99 -0.59
N GLY A 25 -0.47 -0.83 -0.34
CA GLY A 25 -1.09 0.33 0.27
C GLY A 25 -1.14 1.54 -0.67
N LEU A 26 -2.09 2.45 -0.45
CA LEU A 26 -2.12 3.79 -1.03
C LEU A 26 -1.92 4.84 0.06
N PHE A 27 -1.07 5.84 -0.18
CA PHE A 27 -0.83 6.96 0.74
C PHE A 27 -0.86 8.31 0.03
N SER A 28 -1.34 9.36 0.70
CA SER A 28 -1.27 10.73 0.16
C SER A 28 0.17 11.21 0.11
N LEU A 29 0.53 11.93 -0.96
CA LEU A 29 1.81 12.62 -1.09
C LEU A 29 1.81 14.01 -0.43
N ASP A 30 0.68 14.48 0.08
CA ASP A 30 0.61 15.74 0.80
C ASP A 30 1.53 15.70 2.03
N GLY A 31 2.43 16.70 2.15
CA GLY A 31 3.40 16.80 3.24
C GLY A 31 4.56 15.80 3.18
N MET A 32 4.62 14.95 2.15
CA MET A 32 5.73 13.99 1.97
C MET A 32 7.01 14.66 1.45
N ASP A 33 6.92 15.87 0.92
CA ASP A 33 8.04 16.70 0.46
C ASP A 33 8.95 17.19 1.60
N ALA A 34 8.47 17.11 2.86
CA ALA A 34 9.27 17.33 4.05
C ALA A 34 10.34 16.24 4.27
N TYR A 35 10.26 15.10 3.58
CA TYR A 35 11.16 13.96 3.75
C TYR A 35 11.89 13.64 2.44
N ALA A 36 13.17 13.27 2.54
CA ALA A 36 13.90 12.76 1.40
C ALA A 36 13.27 11.45 0.90
N ALA A 37 12.97 11.35 -0.40
CA ALA A 37 12.39 10.16 -0.99
C ALA A 37 13.26 8.91 -0.69
N GLY A 38 12.61 7.84 -0.23
CA GLY A 38 13.28 6.59 0.15
C GLY A 38 13.98 6.61 1.52
N SER A 39 14.03 7.74 2.22
CA SER A 39 14.52 7.77 3.61
C SER A 39 13.61 6.99 4.55
N GLU A 40 14.15 6.55 5.69
CA GLU A 40 13.37 5.87 6.73
C GLU A 40 12.20 6.75 7.21
N ALA A 41 12.40 8.07 7.33
CA ALA A 41 11.35 9.01 7.71
C ALA A 41 10.23 9.07 6.66
N PHE A 42 10.57 9.09 5.37
CA PHE A 42 9.59 9.01 4.29
C PHE A 42 8.81 7.70 4.35
N ILE A 43 9.49 6.56 4.54
CA ILE A 43 8.85 5.24 4.62
C ILE A 43 7.94 5.16 5.85
N ALA A 44 8.36 5.73 6.98
CA ALA A 44 7.55 5.80 8.20
C ALA A 44 6.28 6.60 8.00
N GLU A 45 6.38 7.79 7.39
CA GLU A 45 5.21 8.63 7.15
C GLU A 45 4.26 8.02 6.11
N ALA A 46 4.80 7.40 5.07
CA ALA A 46 4.00 6.65 4.10
C ALA A 46 3.26 5.49 4.79
N ALA A 47 3.95 4.68 5.60
CA ALA A 47 3.32 3.60 6.36
C ALA A 47 2.28 4.12 7.35
N ARG A 48 2.52 5.27 7.99
CA ARG A 48 1.57 5.95 8.86
C ARG A 48 0.33 6.40 8.09
N HIS A 49 0.49 6.99 6.91
CA HIS A 49 -0.63 7.37 6.04
C HIS A 49 -1.50 6.16 5.69
N VAL A 50 -0.90 5.04 5.28
CA VAL A 50 -1.65 3.81 4.97
C VAL A 50 -2.35 3.24 6.22
N ALA A 51 -1.70 3.28 7.39
CA ALA A 51 -2.19 2.63 8.60
C ALA A 51 -3.10 3.49 9.50
N SER A 52 -3.09 4.82 9.42
CA SER A 52 -3.79 5.71 10.36
C SER A 52 -5.32 5.65 10.26
N ASN A 53 -6.08 5.78 11.35
CA ASN A 53 -7.55 5.57 11.42
C ASN A 53 -8.44 6.63 10.69
N SER A 54 -8.06 7.14 9.51
CA SER A 54 -8.77 8.19 8.78
C SER A 54 -9.39 7.72 7.45
N LYS A 55 -10.13 8.61 6.78
CA LYS A 55 -10.62 8.44 5.40
C LYS A 55 -9.50 8.30 4.34
N GLN A 56 -8.22 8.22 4.74
CA GLN A 56 -7.06 8.11 3.86
C GLN A 56 -6.35 6.73 3.91
N ARG A 57 -6.97 5.72 4.54
CA ARG A 57 -6.45 4.35 4.61
C ARG A 57 -6.82 3.55 3.40
N TYR A 58 -5.84 2.95 2.73
CA TYR A 58 -6.15 1.95 1.73
C TYR A 58 -5.07 0.88 1.68
N VAL A 59 -5.22 -0.17 2.49
CA VAL A 59 -4.65 -1.47 2.08
C VAL A 59 -5.52 -1.94 0.92
N LEU A 60 -4.99 -1.76 -0.30
CA LEU A 60 -5.64 -2.09 -1.55
C LEU A 60 -5.73 -3.60 -1.74
N VAL A 61 -4.66 -4.29 -1.37
CA VAL A 61 -4.55 -5.76 -1.45
C VAL A 61 -3.79 -6.21 -0.22
N SER A 62 -4.29 -7.24 0.45
CA SER A 62 -3.47 -8.05 1.34
C SER A 62 -3.36 -9.44 0.72
N ASP A 63 -2.28 -9.71 -0.01
CA ASP A 63 -2.13 -10.96 -0.79
C ASP A 63 -2.06 -12.22 0.11
N ILE A 64 -1.95 -12.02 1.42
CA ILE A 64 -2.10 -13.10 2.41
C ILE A 64 -3.55 -13.61 2.47
N THR A 65 -4.54 -12.75 2.19
CA THR A 65 -5.98 -13.04 2.36
C THR A 65 -6.84 -12.77 1.13
N ASP A 66 -6.42 -11.85 0.26
CA ASP A 66 -7.17 -11.39 -0.89
C ASP A 66 -6.73 -12.17 -2.13
N ALA A 67 -7.69 -12.78 -2.83
CA ALA A 67 -7.44 -13.42 -4.12
C ALA A 67 -7.57 -12.42 -5.26
N ALA A 68 -6.78 -12.65 -6.31
CA ALA A 68 -6.96 -12.01 -7.60
C ALA A 68 -8.19 -12.56 -8.33
N LYS A 69 -8.79 -11.73 -9.19
CA LYS A 69 -9.97 -12.08 -10.01
C LYS A 69 -9.71 -13.26 -10.93
N PHE A 70 -8.54 -13.30 -11.56
CA PHE A 70 -8.14 -14.37 -12.48
C PHE A 70 -7.21 -15.35 -11.76
N SER A 71 -7.45 -16.65 -11.93
CA SER A 71 -6.74 -17.73 -11.21
C SER A 71 -6.14 -18.79 -12.16
N SER A 72 -5.66 -18.36 -13.33
CA SER A 72 -4.95 -19.24 -14.27
C SER A 72 -3.44 -19.02 -14.16
N GLY A 73 -2.65 -20.09 -14.22
CA GLY A 73 -1.22 -19.93 -14.54
C GLY A 73 -1.05 -19.42 -15.97
N LEU A 74 0.03 -18.70 -16.23
CA LEU A 74 0.50 -18.43 -17.61
C LEU A 74 1.59 -19.45 -17.95
N ASP A 75 1.85 -19.70 -19.24
CA ASP A 75 2.86 -20.69 -19.66
C ASP A 75 4.25 -20.44 -19.07
N TRP A 76 4.56 -19.19 -18.71
CA TRP A 76 5.83 -18.76 -18.12
C TRP A 76 5.72 -18.28 -16.66
N GLU A 77 4.54 -18.37 -16.03
CA GLU A 77 4.31 -17.83 -14.68
C GLU A 77 3.34 -18.71 -13.89
N ALA A 78 3.79 -19.17 -12.71
CA ALA A 78 2.96 -19.97 -11.83
C ALA A 78 1.80 -19.13 -11.26
N ASN A 79 0.69 -19.80 -10.97
CA ASN A 79 -0.43 -19.19 -10.28
C ASN A 79 -0.15 -19.16 -8.77
N TYR A 80 0.05 -17.97 -8.21
CA TYR A 80 0.22 -17.77 -6.76
C TYR A 80 -1.08 -17.33 -6.07
N ASN A 81 -2.15 -17.16 -6.84
CA ASN A 81 -3.42 -16.65 -6.38
C ASN A 81 -3.99 -17.53 -5.25
N SER A 82 -4.32 -16.90 -4.12
CA SER A 82 -4.85 -17.57 -2.95
C SER A 82 -5.79 -16.65 -2.16
N GLY A 83 -6.61 -17.20 -1.27
CA GLY A 83 -7.53 -16.40 -0.45
C GLY A 83 -8.90 -16.18 -1.08
N THR A 84 -9.52 -15.03 -0.79
CA THR A 84 -10.90 -14.71 -1.23
C THR A 84 -10.93 -13.46 -2.11
N TYR A 85 -11.60 -13.56 -3.25
CA TYR A 85 -11.76 -12.42 -4.16
C TYR A 85 -12.68 -11.36 -3.54
N GLN A 86 -12.17 -10.13 -3.41
CA GLN A 86 -12.87 -9.04 -2.72
C GLN A 86 -13.68 -8.12 -3.65
N GLY A 87 -13.66 -8.35 -4.96
CA GLY A 87 -14.31 -7.45 -5.92
C GLY A 87 -13.54 -6.15 -6.15
N THR A 88 -14.18 -5.23 -6.86
CA THR A 88 -13.70 -3.85 -7.06
C THR A 88 -13.88 -3.04 -5.78
N LYS A 89 -12.79 -2.49 -5.27
CA LYS A 89 -12.76 -1.55 -4.14
C LYS A 89 -12.96 -0.13 -4.67
N ILE A 90 -14.01 0.55 -4.21
CA ILE A 90 -14.26 1.97 -4.51
C ILE A 90 -13.70 2.82 -3.38
N LEU A 91 -12.81 3.75 -3.73
CA LEU A 91 -12.11 4.59 -2.77
C LEU A 91 -12.49 6.05 -2.98
N ASN A 92 -12.81 6.73 -1.88
CA ASN A 92 -13.14 8.16 -1.87
C ASN A 92 -11.94 8.95 -1.32
N LEU A 93 -11.05 9.34 -2.23
CA LEU A 93 -9.84 10.09 -1.97
C LEU A 93 -10.10 11.60 -1.97
N SER A 94 -9.11 12.37 -1.53
CA SER A 94 -9.10 13.82 -1.70
C SER A 94 -9.03 14.16 -3.19
N PRO A 95 -9.97 14.96 -3.73
CA PRO A 95 -9.91 15.42 -5.11
C PRO A 95 -8.62 16.17 -5.42
N ASN A 96 -8.16 16.08 -6.68
CA ASN A 96 -6.98 16.80 -7.19
C ASN A 96 -5.69 16.60 -6.38
N THR A 97 -5.62 15.50 -5.64
CA THR A 97 -4.49 15.17 -4.75
C THR A 97 -3.64 14.06 -5.39
N ALA A 98 -2.34 14.08 -5.10
CA ALA A 98 -1.42 13.06 -5.57
C ALA A 98 -1.22 11.97 -4.51
N TYR A 99 -1.22 10.71 -4.96
CA TYR A 99 -1.05 9.54 -4.10
C TYR A 99 0.11 8.67 -4.58
N GLY A 100 0.84 8.08 -3.64
CA GLY A 100 1.85 7.04 -3.84
C GLY A 100 1.31 5.65 -3.53
N VAL A 101 1.98 4.63 -4.07
CA VAL A 101 1.70 3.21 -3.79
C VAL A 101 2.85 2.65 -2.95
N MET A 102 2.52 1.97 -1.86
CA MET A 102 3.47 1.29 -0.98
C MET A 102 3.32 -0.22 -1.19
N GLN A 103 4.38 -0.91 -1.56
CA GLN A 103 4.42 -2.37 -1.58
C GLN A 103 5.22 -2.87 -0.38
N VAL A 104 4.64 -3.79 0.39
CA VAL A 104 5.29 -4.41 1.54
C VAL A 104 5.45 -5.91 1.27
N PRO A 105 6.57 -6.35 0.68
CA PRO A 105 6.77 -7.76 0.37
C PRO A 105 6.90 -8.59 1.66
N ASN A 106 6.26 -9.76 1.70
CA ASN A 106 6.33 -10.72 2.81
C ASN A 106 6.00 -10.13 4.19
N SER A 107 5.17 -9.09 4.25
CA SER A 107 4.78 -8.44 5.49
C SER A 107 3.52 -7.61 5.34
N THR A 108 3.11 -7.00 6.45
CA THR A 108 1.99 -6.06 6.48
C THR A 108 2.47 -4.65 6.76
N VAL A 109 1.68 -3.67 6.35
CA VAL A 109 1.94 -2.25 6.67
C VAL A 109 2.02 -2.05 8.19
N ASN A 110 1.21 -2.77 8.95
CA ASN A 110 1.23 -2.72 10.41
C ASN A 110 2.58 -3.18 11.00
N ILE A 111 3.25 -4.16 10.39
CA ILE A 111 4.58 -4.58 10.82
C ILE A 111 5.62 -3.49 10.51
N VAL A 112 5.55 -2.87 9.33
CA VAL A 112 6.43 -1.75 8.98
C VAL A 112 6.27 -0.61 10.00
N LEU A 113 5.02 -0.24 10.28
CA LEU A 113 4.72 0.80 11.27
C LEU A 113 5.28 0.45 12.65
N ARG A 114 5.08 -0.79 13.14
CA ARG A 114 5.58 -1.23 14.46
C ARG A 114 7.11 -1.22 14.53
N ARG A 115 7.80 -1.70 13.48
CA ARG A 115 9.27 -1.68 13.44
C ARG A 115 9.81 -0.25 13.57
N LEU A 116 9.19 0.70 12.89
CA LEU A 116 9.58 2.10 12.93
C LEU A 116 9.25 2.80 14.27
N HIS A 117 8.26 2.30 15.02
CA HIS A 117 8.01 2.75 16.41
C HIS A 117 9.03 2.22 17.43
N ILE A 118 9.66 1.06 17.17
CA ILE A 118 10.69 0.48 18.06
C ILE A 118 12.06 1.15 17.84
N PHE A 119 12.29 1.76 16.68
CA PHE A 119 13.44 2.62 16.41
C PHE A 119 13.01 4.10 16.41
N PRO A 120 12.68 4.72 17.56
CA PRO A 120 12.57 6.17 17.56
C PRO A 120 13.92 6.71 17.12
N GLN A 121 13.89 7.64 16.17
CA GLN A 121 15.02 8.39 15.64
C GLN A 121 16.09 8.55 16.73
N MET A 122 17.16 7.74 16.67
CA MET A 122 18.36 8.06 17.40
C MET A 122 18.83 9.37 16.79
N SER A 123 18.47 10.46 17.45
CA SER A 123 19.06 11.77 17.25
C SER A 123 20.57 11.53 17.23
N THR A 124 21.17 11.66 16.05
CA THR A 124 22.59 11.89 15.95
C THR A 124 22.83 13.30 16.48
N GLY A 125 22.79 13.42 17.81
CA GLY A 125 23.49 14.46 18.51
C GLY A 125 24.95 14.06 18.54
N LEU A 126 25.75 14.70 17.69
CA LEU A 126 27.14 15.08 17.90
C LEU A 126 27.47 16.21 16.92
#